data_AF-A0AA38IG49-F1
#
_entry.id   AF-A0AA38IG49-F1
#
_cell.length_a   1.000
_cell.length_b   1.000
_cell.length_c   1.000
_cell.angle_alpha   90.00
_cell.angle_beta   90.00
_cell.angle_gamma   90.00
#
_symmetry.space_group_name_H-M   'P 1'
#
loop_
_entity.id
_entity.type
_entity.pdbx_description
1 polymer ?
#
loop_
_entity_poly.entity_id
_entity_poly.type
_entity_poly.pdbx_seq_one_letter_code
_entity_poly.pdbx_strand_id
1 'polypeptide(L)'
;MSDGAGPSTSSEQRQRGLNVEALKQHVLTHKIDCGLWGIRILTIIFTFGYFVPLFGNAQNAYYKALIANAAINALRLHQRLGRVRLSREFLTELLMEDSCHYLFYSMIFLYVAPLTLVLLPVVLFAILHAASYSLTLLDTLGQNSWWGARLLISLVEFQSLNILRLIAFTEIIMMPLTVFFVLMGRASLLTPFIYYHFLTQRYTSRRNPYNRNMFYELKLLFERTAAKPSMPSFVKNILLGIVSFTTKLAPPQIAQAQQRTQ
;
A
#
# COMPACT_ATOMS: atom_id res chain seq x y z
N MET A 1 72.83 -18.85 -15.17
CA MET A 1 72.16 -19.53 -14.05
C MET A 1 71.94 -18.48 -12.98
N SER A 2 70.75 -18.00 -12.63
CA SER A 2 69.39 -18.07 -13.17
C SER A 2 68.68 -16.97 -12.38
N ASP A 3 68.30 -15.92 -13.09
CA ASP A 3 67.60 -14.76 -12.54
C ASP A 3 66.23 -15.14 -12.00
N GLY A 4 65.81 -14.39 -10.98
CA GLY A 4 64.65 -14.65 -10.17
C GLY A 4 63.30 -14.55 -10.88
N ALA A 5 62.33 -15.20 -10.26
CA ALA A 5 60.92 -14.85 -10.35
C ALA A 5 60.21 -15.55 -9.17
N GLY A 6 60.04 -14.83 -8.06
CA GLY A 6 59.02 -15.21 -7.08
C GLY A 6 57.65 -15.07 -7.75
N PRO A 7 56.71 -16.01 -7.56
CA PRO A 7 55.36 -15.81 -8.07
C PRO A 7 54.73 -14.64 -7.29
N SER A 8 54.52 -13.53 -8.00
CA SER A 8 53.73 -12.40 -7.54
C SER A 8 52.35 -12.91 -7.13
N THR A 9 52.11 -12.93 -5.83
CA THR A 9 50.78 -12.99 -5.24
C THR A 9 49.98 -11.82 -5.79
N SER A 10 49.06 -12.10 -6.72
CA SER A 10 48.05 -11.14 -7.16
C SER A 10 47.05 -10.93 -6.02
N SER A 11 47.44 -10.11 -5.06
CA SER A 11 46.57 -9.52 -4.06
C SER A 11 45.64 -8.51 -4.74
N GLU A 12 44.35 -8.87 -4.75
CA GLU A 12 43.15 -8.03 -4.75
C GLU A 12 43.20 -6.66 -5.45
N GLN A 13 42.44 -6.54 -6.54
CA GLN A 13 41.61 -5.36 -6.72
C GLN A 13 40.14 -5.79 -6.63
N ARG A 14 39.69 -6.11 -5.40
CA ARG A 14 38.26 -6.03 -5.07
C ARG A 14 37.83 -4.63 -5.44
N GLN A 15 37.04 -4.49 -6.50
CA GLN A 15 36.51 -3.22 -6.97
C GLN A 15 35.79 -2.54 -5.81
N ARG A 16 36.48 -1.60 -5.15
CA ARG A 16 36.04 -0.86 -3.96
C ARG A 16 35.14 0.31 -4.36
N GLY A 17 34.42 0.16 -5.47
CA GLY A 17 33.58 1.18 -6.11
C GLY A 17 32.16 0.68 -6.31
N LEU A 18 31.24 1.61 -6.54
CA LEU A 18 29.84 1.32 -6.84
C LEU A 18 29.75 0.40 -8.08
N ASN A 19 29.00 -0.69 -7.99
CA ASN A 19 28.80 -1.63 -9.10
C ASN A 19 27.71 -1.13 -10.06
N VAL A 20 28.05 -0.05 -10.78
CA VAL A 20 27.11 0.62 -11.71
C VAL A 20 26.72 -0.31 -12.87
N GLU A 21 27.62 -1.18 -13.31
CA GLU A 21 27.32 -2.11 -14.40
C GLU A 21 26.30 -3.18 -13.98
N ALA A 22 26.45 -3.78 -12.78
CA ALA A 22 25.44 -4.70 -12.27
C ALA A 22 24.08 -4.01 -12.09
N LEU A 23 24.06 -2.76 -11.59
CA LEU A 23 22.82 -1.99 -11.49
C LEU A 23 22.18 -1.76 -12.87
N LYS A 24 22.97 -1.37 -13.87
CA LYS A 24 22.50 -1.17 -15.24
C LYS A 24 21.89 -2.45 -15.81
N GLN A 25 22.57 -3.59 -15.66
CA GLN A 25 22.07 -4.88 -16.12
C GLN A 25 20.77 -5.27 -15.39
N HIS A 26 20.70 -5.02 -14.08
CA HIS A 26 19.50 -5.27 -13.29
C HIS A 26 18.31 -4.42 -13.77
N VAL A 27 18.52 -3.13 -14.04
CA VAL A 27 17.48 -2.22 -14.56
C VAL A 27 16.99 -2.66 -15.94
N LEU A 28 17.91 -3.07 -16.83
CA LEU A 28 17.56 -3.56 -18.16
C LEU A 28 16.78 -4.87 -18.12
N THR A 29 17.04 -5.71 -17.13
CA THR A 29 16.35 -7.00 -16.94
C THR A 29 14.98 -6.81 -16.27
N HIS A 30 14.89 -5.96 -15.24
CA HIS A 30 13.70 -5.77 -14.40
C HIS A 30 12.98 -4.44 -14.68
N LYS A 31 12.75 -4.13 -15.95
CA LYS A 31 12.20 -2.83 -16.40
C LYS A 31 10.89 -2.46 -15.71
N ILE A 32 9.99 -3.44 -15.54
CA ILE A 32 8.68 -3.19 -14.92
C ILE A 32 8.83 -2.90 -13.43
N ASP A 33 9.67 -3.64 -12.71
CA ASP A 33 9.88 -3.42 -11.27
C ASP A 33 10.59 -2.10 -10.99
N CYS A 34 11.58 -1.74 -11.82
CA CYS A 34 12.23 -0.43 -11.79
C CYS A 34 11.24 0.71 -12.10
N GLY A 35 10.38 0.53 -13.12
CA GLY A 35 9.32 1.49 -13.44
C GLY A 35 8.33 1.66 -12.30
N LEU A 36 7.87 0.56 -11.70
CA LEU A 36 7.00 0.57 -10.54
C LEU A 36 7.64 1.26 -9.33
N TRP A 37 8.93 1.03 -9.08
CA TRP A 37 9.69 1.75 -8.06
C TRP A 37 9.71 3.26 -8.35
N GLY A 38 10.03 3.66 -9.58
CA GLY A 38 10.04 5.07 -9.99
C GLY A 38 8.68 5.75 -9.80
N ILE A 39 7.58 5.11 -10.19
CA ILE A 39 6.22 5.66 -10.00
C ILE A 39 5.87 5.77 -8.51
N ARG A 40 6.35 4.85 -7.64
CA ARG A 40 6.16 4.97 -6.19
C ARG A 40 6.92 6.16 -5.62
N ILE A 41 8.16 6.38 -6.05
CA ILE A 41 8.92 7.59 -5.66
C ILE A 41 8.19 8.85 -6.11
N LEU A 42 7.67 8.90 -7.34
CA LEU A 42 6.83 10.02 -7.80
C LEU A 42 5.57 10.19 -6.95
N THR A 43 4.90 9.10 -6.57
CA THR A 43 3.72 9.14 -5.70
C THR A 43 4.04 9.78 -4.34
N ILE A 44 5.18 9.44 -3.76
CA ILE A 44 5.69 10.02 -2.52
C ILE A 44 5.96 11.51 -2.70
N ILE A 45 6.68 11.89 -3.75
CA ILE A 45 7.00 13.29 -4.07
C ILE A 45 5.73 14.12 -4.27
N PHE A 46 4.75 13.63 -5.05
CA PHE A 46 3.49 14.33 -5.26
C PHE A 46 2.65 14.44 -3.98
N THR A 47 2.67 13.42 -3.12
CA THR A 47 2.00 13.49 -1.82
C THR A 47 2.63 14.56 -0.93
N PHE A 48 3.97 14.64 -0.87
CA PHE A 48 4.65 15.73 -0.15
C PHE A 48 4.38 17.10 -0.78
N GLY A 49 4.38 17.19 -2.12
CA GLY A 49 4.08 18.42 -2.85
C GLY A 49 2.64 18.93 -2.67
N TYR A 50 1.71 18.07 -2.26
CA TYR A 50 0.37 18.49 -1.86
C TYR A 50 0.36 19.23 -0.51
N PHE A 51 1.17 18.79 0.46
CA PHE A 51 1.27 19.45 1.77
C PHE A 51 2.22 20.64 1.77
N VAL A 52 3.32 20.53 1.04
CA VAL A 52 4.35 21.57 0.91
C VAL A 52 4.51 21.87 -0.58
N PRO A 53 3.68 22.75 -1.16
CA PRO A 53 3.74 23.09 -2.57
C PRO A 53 4.96 23.97 -2.87
N LEU A 54 6.15 23.35 -2.89
CA LEU A 54 7.39 24.02 -3.29
C LEU A 54 7.40 24.34 -4.80
N PHE A 55 6.75 23.48 -5.59
CA PHE A 55 6.66 23.62 -7.04
C PHE A 55 5.25 23.24 -7.52
N GLY A 56 4.58 24.18 -8.18
CA GLY A 56 3.26 23.98 -8.78
C GLY A 56 2.08 24.09 -7.81
N ASN A 57 0.92 23.60 -8.24
CA ASN A 57 -0.34 23.68 -7.49
C ASN A 57 -0.54 22.42 -6.63
N ALA A 58 -0.84 22.60 -5.34
CA ALA A 58 -1.11 21.52 -4.39
C ALA A 58 -2.19 20.54 -4.91
N GLN A 59 -3.31 21.06 -5.44
CA GLN A 59 -4.38 20.23 -5.98
C GLN A 59 -3.93 19.40 -7.19
N ASN A 60 -3.05 19.94 -8.03
CA ASN A 60 -2.44 19.16 -9.12
C ASN A 60 -1.56 18.03 -8.56
N ALA A 61 -0.83 18.27 -7.47
CA ALA A 61 -0.02 17.25 -6.82
C ALA A 61 -0.89 16.13 -6.22
N TYR A 62 -2.03 16.47 -5.61
CA TYR A 62 -3.03 15.50 -5.14
C TYR A 62 -3.48 14.54 -6.26
N TYR A 63 -3.94 15.09 -7.39
CA TYR A 63 -4.42 14.25 -8.49
C TYR A 63 -3.30 13.46 -9.18
N LYS A 64 -2.09 14.03 -9.27
CA LYS A 64 -0.92 13.30 -9.77
C LYS A 64 -0.55 12.12 -8.88
N ALA A 65 -0.67 12.25 -7.55
CA ALA A 65 -0.46 11.13 -6.63
C ALA A 65 -1.50 10.01 -6.86
N LEU A 66 -2.77 10.35 -7.07
CA LEU A 66 -3.81 9.36 -7.38
C LEU A 66 -3.63 8.71 -8.76
N ILE A 67 -3.24 9.47 -9.78
CA ILE A 67 -2.93 8.92 -11.11
C ILE A 67 -1.72 7.99 -11.05
N ALA A 68 -0.67 8.37 -10.32
CA ALA A 68 0.49 7.53 -10.10
C ALA A 68 0.11 6.23 -9.36
N ASN A 69 -0.76 6.31 -8.36
CA ASN A 69 -1.31 5.13 -7.69
C ASN A 69 -2.14 4.24 -8.63
N ALA A 70 -3.00 4.83 -9.47
CA ALA A 70 -3.74 4.08 -10.49
C ALA A 70 -2.78 3.35 -11.46
N ALA A 71 -1.73 4.02 -11.91
CA ALA A 71 -0.71 3.44 -12.77
C ALA A 71 0.04 2.28 -12.09
N ILE A 72 0.47 2.45 -10.83
CA ILE A 72 1.11 1.37 -10.04
C ILE A 72 0.21 0.12 -10.01
N ASN A 73 -1.07 0.33 -9.74
CA ASN A 73 -2.03 -0.75 -9.58
C ASN A 73 -2.38 -1.43 -10.92
N ALA A 74 -2.50 -0.66 -12.00
CA ALA A 74 -2.68 -1.21 -13.35
C ALA A 74 -1.47 -2.05 -13.81
N LEU A 75 -0.25 -1.55 -13.60
CA LEU A 75 0.97 -2.31 -13.93
C LEU A 75 1.09 -3.57 -13.06
N ARG A 76 0.75 -3.48 -11.77
CA ARG A 76 0.77 -4.63 -10.87
C ARG A 76 -0.26 -5.69 -11.26
N LEU A 77 -1.43 -5.29 -11.75
CA LEU A 77 -2.41 -6.22 -12.32
C LEU A 77 -1.85 -6.93 -13.56
N HIS A 78 -1.20 -6.19 -14.46
CA HIS A 78 -0.57 -6.77 -15.62
C HIS A 78 0.53 -7.77 -15.26
N GLN A 79 1.36 -7.48 -14.26
CA GLN A 79 2.37 -8.43 -13.76
C GLN A 79 1.76 -9.71 -13.17
N ARG A 80 0.61 -9.60 -12.50
CA ARG A 80 -0.02 -10.73 -11.78
C ARG A 80 -0.87 -11.63 -12.66
N LEU A 81 -1.67 -11.04 -13.55
CA LEU A 81 -2.63 -11.76 -14.38
C LEU A 81 -2.13 -11.97 -15.82
N GLY A 82 -1.09 -11.25 -16.22
CA GLY A 82 -0.52 -11.33 -17.56
C GLY A 82 -1.43 -10.70 -18.62
N ARG A 83 -1.75 -11.48 -19.66
CA ARG A 83 -2.57 -11.03 -20.80
C ARG A 83 -4.06 -11.01 -20.43
N VAL A 84 -4.74 -9.94 -20.82
CA VAL A 84 -6.19 -9.80 -20.62
C VAL A 84 -6.93 -10.87 -21.42
N ARG A 85 -7.84 -11.58 -20.76
CA ARG A 85 -8.74 -12.56 -21.37
C ARG A 85 -10.17 -12.13 -21.10
N LEU A 86 -11.01 -12.07 -22.13
CA LEU A 86 -12.43 -11.73 -21.96
C LEU A 86 -13.20 -12.99 -21.54
N SER A 87 -13.02 -13.41 -20.28
CA SER A 87 -13.72 -14.55 -19.69
C SER A 87 -14.21 -14.21 -18.29
N ARG A 88 -15.24 -14.94 -17.84
CA ARG A 88 -15.79 -14.77 -16.49
C ARG A 88 -14.77 -15.11 -15.42
N GLU A 89 -13.93 -16.11 -15.69
CA GLU A 89 -12.85 -16.57 -14.81
C GLU A 89 -11.83 -15.45 -14.64
N PHE A 90 -11.35 -14.86 -15.74
CA PHE A 90 -10.42 -13.74 -15.69
C PHE A 90 -11.01 -12.53 -14.95
N LEU A 91 -12.28 -12.19 -15.19
CA LEU A 91 -12.94 -11.09 -14.48
C LEU A 91 -13.03 -11.38 -12.97
N THR A 92 -13.30 -12.62 -12.59
CA THR A 92 -13.35 -13.04 -11.18
C THR A 92 -11.96 -12.92 -10.53
N GLU A 93 -10.91 -13.39 -11.21
CA GLU A 93 -9.53 -13.25 -10.75
C GLU A 93 -9.13 -11.77 -10.62
N LEU A 94 -9.47 -10.96 -11.62
CA LEU A 94 -9.22 -9.52 -11.65
C LEU A 94 -9.86 -8.81 -10.45
N LEU A 95 -11.14 -9.08 -10.17
CA LEU A 95 -11.86 -8.45 -9.06
C LEU A 95 -11.42 -8.95 -7.68
N MET A 96 -10.68 -10.05 -7.60
CA MET A 96 -10.12 -10.56 -6.33
C MET A 96 -8.73 -9.98 -6.04
N GLU A 97 -8.11 -9.28 -6.98
CA GLU A 97 -6.81 -8.65 -6.81
C GLU A 97 -6.90 -7.33 -6.06
N ASP A 98 -6.12 -7.20 -4.97
CA ASP A 98 -5.96 -5.95 -4.20
C ASP A 98 -5.61 -4.74 -5.09
N SER A 99 -4.86 -4.98 -6.16
CA SER A 99 -4.48 -3.93 -7.12
C SER A 99 -5.68 -3.43 -7.92
N CYS A 100 -6.64 -4.30 -8.25
CA CYS A 100 -7.90 -3.88 -8.85
C CYS A 100 -8.71 -3.00 -7.89
N HIS A 101 -8.77 -3.38 -6.60
CA HIS A 101 -9.47 -2.57 -5.60
C HIS A 101 -8.86 -1.17 -5.49
N TYR A 102 -7.53 -1.06 -5.44
CA TYR A 102 -6.84 0.23 -5.38
C TYR A 102 -6.86 1.03 -6.69
N LEU A 103 -7.07 0.37 -7.82
CA LEU A 103 -7.38 1.05 -9.09
C LEU A 103 -8.75 1.73 -9.01
N PHE A 104 -9.79 1.01 -8.56
CA PHE A 104 -11.11 1.60 -8.32
C PHE A 104 -11.07 2.71 -7.27
N TYR A 105 -10.35 2.50 -6.16
CA TYR A 105 -10.10 3.53 -5.15
C TYR A 105 -9.60 4.83 -5.78
N SER A 106 -8.57 4.74 -6.62
CA SER A 106 -8.01 5.93 -7.30
C SER A 106 -9.04 6.60 -8.21
N MET A 107 -9.80 5.81 -8.98
CA MET A 107 -10.84 6.34 -9.87
C MET A 107 -11.96 7.05 -9.11
N ILE A 108 -12.43 6.49 -7.98
CA ILE A 108 -13.44 7.15 -7.13
C ILE A 108 -12.94 8.53 -6.69
N PHE A 109 -11.70 8.60 -6.18
CA PHE A 109 -11.18 9.82 -5.58
C PHE A 109 -10.63 10.85 -6.58
N LEU A 110 -10.45 10.47 -7.85
CA LEU A 110 -10.15 11.40 -8.94
C LEU A 110 -11.35 12.31 -9.28
N TYR A 111 -12.58 11.84 -9.06
CA TYR A 111 -13.81 12.55 -9.44
C TYR A 111 -14.56 13.22 -8.28
N VAL A 112 -13.95 13.28 -7.09
CA VAL A 112 -14.51 14.01 -5.93
C VAL A 112 -13.58 15.14 -5.49
N ALA A 113 -14.08 16.04 -4.65
CA ALA A 113 -13.25 17.08 -4.07
C ALA A 113 -12.08 16.45 -3.28
N PRO A 114 -10.87 17.06 -3.30
CA PRO A 114 -9.71 16.49 -2.63
C PRO A 114 -9.96 16.22 -1.14
N LEU A 115 -9.77 14.96 -0.74
CA LEU A 115 -9.82 14.52 0.65
C LEU A 115 -8.44 14.02 1.04
N THR A 116 -7.74 14.78 1.89
CA THR A 116 -6.35 14.53 2.29
C THR A 116 -6.13 13.10 2.80
N LEU A 117 -7.06 12.56 3.59
CA LEU A 117 -6.96 11.23 4.18
C LEU A 117 -6.89 10.10 3.13
N VAL A 118 -7.36 10.36 1.90
CA VAL A 118 -7.24 9.43 0.75
C VAL A 118 -5.79 9.14 0.41
N LEU A 119 -4.91 10.12 0.55
CA LEU A 119 -3.50 9.95 0.19
C LEU A 119 -2.73 9.09 1.19
N LEU A 120 -3.23 8.95 2.42
CA LEU A 120 -2.52 8.22 3.47
C LEU A 120 -2.28 6.74 3.09
N PRO A 121 -3.28 5.92 2.73
CA PRO A 121 -3.00 4.54 2.31
C PRO A 121 -2.16 4.47 1.03
N VAL A 122 -2.37 5.41 0.10
CA VAL A 122 -1.61 5.50 -1.16
C VAL A 122 -0.11 5.68 -0.90
N VAL A 123 0.25 6.68 -0.08
CA VAL A 123 1.66 6.98 0.20
C VAL A 123 2.29 5.92 1.09
N LEU A 124 1.56 5.34 2.03
CA LEU A 124 2.09 4.27 2.89
C LEU A 124 2.40 3.00 2.09
N PHE A 125 1.55 2.60 1.15
CA PHE A 125 1.86 1.51 0.23
C PHE A 125 3.03 1.85 -0.70
N ALA A 126 3.12 3.09 -1.18
CA ALA A 126 4.24 3.55 -1.98
C ALA A 126 5.56 3.48 -1.20
N ILE A 127 5.58 3.93 0.06
CA ILE A 127 6.75 3.89 0.96
C ILE A 127 7.17 2.44 1.21
N LEU A 128 6.26 1.55 1.61
CA LEU A 128 6.59 0.14 1.87
C LEU A 128 7.25 -0.52 0.66
N HIS A 129 6.63 -0.38 -0.51
CA HIS A 129 7.13 -1.05 -1.71
C HIS A 129 8.34 -0.36 -2.33
N ALA A 130 8.47 0.96 -2.19
CA ALA A 130 9.67 1.67 -2.62
C ALA A 130 10.86 1.31 -1.73
N ALA A 131 10.66 1.24 -0.41
CA ALA A 131 11.67 0.86 0.56
C ALA A 131 12.22 -0.54 0.25
N SER A 132 11.36 -1.56 0.20
CA SER A 132 11.82 -2.94 -0.06
C SER A 132 12.55 -3.10 -1.40
N TYR A 133 12.09 -2.46 -2.48
CA TYR A 133 12.82 -2.54 -3.76
C TYR A 133 14.12 -1.71 -3.75
N SER A 134 14.20 -0.65 -2.95
CA SER A 134 15.43 0.14 -2.80
C SER A 134 16.55 -0.68 -2.15
N LEU A 135 16.25 -1.63 -1.25
CA LEU A 135 17.28 -2.57 -0.76
C LEU A 135 17.84 -3.41 -1.90
N THR A 136 16.99 -3.97 -2.76
CA THR A 136 17.43 -4.76 -3.91
C THR A 136 18.35 -3.95 -4.82
N LEU A 137 17.99 -2.69 -5.11
CA LEU A 137 18.84 -1.80 -5.91
C LEU A 137 20.17 -1.50 -5.21
N LEU A 138 20.14 -1.29 -3.90
CA LEU A 138 21.33 -0.95 -3.11
C LEU A 138 22.26 -2.15 -2.93
N ASP A 139 21.73 -3.36 -2.83
CA ASP A 139 22.50 -4.60 -2.81
C ASP A 139 23.12 -4.90 -4.17
N THR A 140 22.42 -4.58 -5.26
CA THR A 140 22.98 -4.66 -6.62
C THR A 140 24.11 -3.66 -6.83
N LEU A 141 23.99 -2.45 -6.26
CA LEU A 141 25.01 -1.41 -6.33
C LEU A 141 26.23 -1.70 -5.44
N GLY A 142 26.07 -2.49 -4.38
CA GLY A 142 27.14 -3.00 -3.52
C GLY A 142 26.84 -2.88 -2.02
N GLN A 143 27.40 -3.81 -1.23
CA GLN A 143 27.13 -4.00 0.22
C GLN A 143 27.42 -2.79 1.13
N ASN A 144 28.17 -1.78 0.69
CA ASN A 144 28.46 -0.57 1.49
C ASN A 144 28.05 0.73 0.78
N SER A 145 27.12 0.62 -0.16
CA SER A 145 26.82 1.71 -1.08
C SER A 145 26.11 2.90 -0.46
N TRP A 146 25.39 2.78 0.68
CA TRP A 146 24.95 3.85 1.62
C TRP A 146 24.29 3.30 2.90
N TRP A 147 24.99 3.35 4.03
CA TRP A 147 24.50 2.81 5.32
C TRP A 147 23.24 3.51 5.85
N GLY A 148 23.12 4.84 5.69
CA GLY A 148 21.98 5.60 6.21
C GLY A 148 20.68 5.29 5.48
N ALA A 149 20.75 5.10 4.15
CA ALA A 149 19.61 4.66 3.36
C ALA A 149 19.15 3.25 3.78
N ARG A 150 20.09 2.32 4.03
CA ARG A 150 19.79 0.98 4.55
C ARG A 150 19.03 1.05 5.87
N LEU A 151 19.52 1.85 6.83
CA LEU A 151 18.88 1.99 8.13
C LEU A 151 17.43 2.48 8.02
N LEU A 152 17.19 3.53 7.23
CA LEU A 152 15.84 4.06 7.03
C LEU A 152 14.91 3.04 6.37
N ILE A 153 15.42 2.32 5.37
CA ILE A 153 14.64 1.27 4.70
C ILE A 153 14.32 0.12 5.67
N SER A 154 15.31 -0.38 6.40
CA SER A 154 15.10 -1.43 7.39
C SER A 154 14.15 -1.00 8.50
N LEU A 155 14.13 0.28 8.89
CA LEU A 155 13.17 0.81 9.84
C LEU A 155 11.74 0.76 9.28
N VAL A 156 11.54 1.10 8.01
CA VAL A 156 10.24 0.99 7.32
C VAL A 156 9.79 -0.47 7.28
N GLU A 157 10.70 -1.40 6.97
CA GLU A 157 10.38 -2.83 6.95
C GLU A 157 10.06 -3.38 8.34
N PHE A 158 10.79 -2.93 9.36
CA PHE A 158 10.51 -3.25 10.75
C PHE A 158 9.13 -2.75 11.21
N GLN A 159 8.72 -1.57 10.73
CA GLN A 159 7.40 -0.98 11.03
C GLN A 159 6.29 -1.42 10.05
N SER A 160 6.57 -2.36 9.14
CA SER A 160 5.64 -2.74 8.07
C SER A 160 4.28 -3.18 8.58
N LEU A 161 4.23 -3.96 9.66
CA LEU A 161 2.99 -4.40 10.31
C LEU A 161 2.16 -3.22 10.81
N ASN A 162 2.79 -2.25 11.46
CA ASN A 162 2.10 -1.06 11.97
C ASN A 162 1.61 -0.16 10.83
N ILE A 163 2.40 -0.04 9.76
CA ILE A 163 1.98 0.68 8.55
C ILE A 163 0.76 0.01 7.92
N LEU A 164 0.75 -1.31 7.77
CA LEU A 164 -0.39 -2.05 7.21
C LEU A 164 -1.65 -1.95 8.09
N ARG A 165 -1.49 -1.94 9.41
CA ARG A 165 -2.59 -1.68 10.35
C ARG A 165 -3.13 -0.26 10.21
N LEU A 166 -2.25 0.74 10.07
CA LEU A 166 -2.65 2.14 9.86
C LEU A 166 -3.39 2.32 8.53
N ILE A 167 -2.93 1.67 7.46
CA ILE A 167 -3.64 1.61 6.17
C ILE A 167 -5.05 1.05 6.38
N ALA A 168 -5.17 -0.13 6.98
CA ALA A 168 -6.45 -0.80 7.23
C ALA A 168 -7.41 0.07 8.05
N PHE A 169 -6.90 0.70 9.12
CA PHE A 169 -7.69 1.62 9.94
C PHE A 169 -8.19 2.82 9.14
N THR A 170 -7.33 3.38 8.28
CA THR A 170 -7.69 4.50 7.41
C THR A 170 -8.75 4.10 6.39
N GLU A 171 -8.61 2.93 5.75
CA GLU A 171 -9.63 2.37 4.84
C GLU A 171 -11.00 2.25 5.52
N ILE A 172 -11.03 1.83 6.80
CA ILE A 172 -12.29 1.68 7.55
C ILE A 172 -12.91 3.04 7.87
N ILE A 173 -12.12 3.98 8.41
CA ILE A 173 -12.60 5.32 8.78
C ILE A 173 -13.09 6.12 7.58
N MET A 174 -12.50 5.90 6.40
CA MET A 174 -12.91 6.56 5.18
C MET A 174 -14.39 6.30 4.81
N MET A 175 -14.97 5.16 5.21
CA MET A 175 -16.38 4.85 4.91
C MET A 175 -17.36 5.91 5.45
N PRO A 176 -17.44 6.20 6.76
CA PRO A 176 -18.28 7.28 7.26
C PRO A 176 -17.89 8.66 6.71
N LEU A 177 -16.60 8.91 6.41
CA LEU A 177 -16.19 10.17 5.77
C LEU A 177 -16.76 10.34 4.36
N THR A 178 -16.87 9.28 3.56
CA THR A 178 -17.49 9.38 2.23
C THR A 178 -18.96 9.76 2.32
N VAL A 179 -19.70 9.24 3.31
CA VAL A 179 -21.09 9.63 3.58
C VAL A 179 -21.16 11.10 3.94
N PHE A 180 -20.29 11.56 4.84
CA PHE A 180 -20.23 12.96 5.23
C PHE A 180 -19.88 13.90 4.06
N PHE A 181 -18.97 13.50 3.18
CA PHE A 181 -18.62 14.25 1.96
C PHE A 181 -19.79 14.43 1.01
N VAL A 182 -20.65 13.41 0.89
CA VAL A 182 -21.89 13.50 0.11
C VAL A 182 -22.87 14.49 0.75
N LEU A 183 -23.04 14.45 2.08
CA LEU A 183 -23.90 15.41 2.80
C LEU A 183 -23.41 16.86 2.66
N MET A 184 -22.11 17.06 2.48
CA MET A 184 -21.49 18.36 2.19
C MET A 184 -21.57 18.79 0.72
N GLY A 185 -22.13 17.97 -0.17
CA GLY A 185 -22.16 18.23 -1.62
C GLY A 185 -20.78 18.18 -2.29
N ARG A 186 -19.80 17.51 -1.67
CA ARG A 186 -18.40 17.41 -2.16
C ARG A 186 -18.08 16.09 -2.86
N ALA A 187 -19.04 15.17 -2.90
CA ALA A 187 -18.96 13.89 -3.57
C ALA A 187 -20.33 13.52 -4.15
N SER A 188 -20.34 12.59 -5.11
CA SER A 188 -21.59 12.10 -5.69
C SER A 188 -22.27 11.09 -4.76
N LEU A 189 -23.60 10.95 -4.87
CA LEU A 189 -24.36 9.97 -4.10
C LEU A 189 -23.80 8.54 -4.25
N LEU A 190 -23.16 8.24 -5.38
CA LEU A 190 -22.62 6.92 -5.70
C LEU A 190 -21.29 6.63 -4.96
N THR A 191 -20.54 7.65 -4.55
CA THR A 191 -19.23 7.52 -3.87
C THR A 191 -19.25 6.53 -2.68
N PRO A 192 -20.14 6.66 -1.66
CA PRO A 192 -20.17 5.73 -0.54
C PRO A 192 -20.53 4.29 -0.94
N PHE A 193 -21.34 4.09 -1.97
CA PHE A 193 -21.70 2.73 -2.42
C PHE A 193 -20.51 2.03 -3.10
N ILE A 194 -19.78 2.72 -3.97
CA ILE A 194 -18.57 2.16 -4.58
C ILE A 194 -17.50 1.97 -3.50
N TYR A 195 -17.37 2.91 -2.56
CA TYR A 195 -16.42 2.79 -1.46
C TYR A 195 -16.74 1.61 -0.54
N TYR A 196 -18.02 1.35 -0.27
CA TYR A 196 -18.46 0.16 0.46
C TYR A 196 -18.06 -1.14 -0.26
N HIS A 197 -18.20 -1.19 -1.59
CA HIS A 197 -17.74 -2.35 -2.37
C HIS A 197 -16.22 -2.53 -2.27
N PHE A 198 -15.45 -1.45 -2.41
CA PHE A 198 -14.01 -1.45 -2.16
C PHE A 198 -13.70 -2.01 -0.76
N LEU A 199 -14.33 -1.49 0.29
CA LEU A 199 -14.07 -1.91 1.66
C LEU A 199 -14.44 -3.39 1.89
N THR A 200 -15.53 -3.86 1.30
CA THR A 200 -15.95 -5.27 1.32
C THR A 200 -14.90 -6.17 0.65
N GLN A 201 -14.37 -5.75 -0.50
CA GLN A 201 -13.31 -6.47 -1.20
C GLN A 201 -12.00 -6.50 -0.38
N ARG A 202 -11.65 -5.39 0.30
CA ARG A 202 -10.49 -5.33 1.20
C ARG A 202 -10.66 -6.25 2.41
N TYR A 203 -11.86 -6.31 2.97
CA TYR A 203 -12.18 -7.20 4.10
C TYR A 203 -12.09 -8.69 3.71
N THR A 204 -12.53 -9.05 2.51
CA THR A 204 -12.52 -10.43 2.01
C THR A 204 -11.21 -10.85 1.33
N SER A 205 -10.26 -9.92 1.18
CA SER A 205 -8.95 -10.21 0.59
C SER A 205 -8.26 -11.37 1.30
N ARG A 206 -7.83 -12.35 0.50
CA ARG A 206 -7.07 -13.52 0.98
C ARG A 206 -5.60 -13.18 1.23
N ARG A 207 -5.05 -12.21 0.49
CA ARG A 207 -3.64 -11.82 0.55
C ARG A 207 -3.36 -10.78 1.63
N ASN A 208 -4.33 -9.94 1.95
CA ASN A 208 -4.18 -8.88 2.94
C ASN A 208 -5.23 -9.04 4.06
N PRO A 209 -4.89 -9.68 5.20
CA PRO A 209 -5.83 -9.89 6.29
C PRO A 209 -6.00 -8.65 7.20
N TYR A 210 -5.22 -7.59 7.01
CA TYR A 210 -5.14 -6.48 7.97
C TYR A 210 -6.45 -5.70 8.09
N ASN A 211 -7.21 -5.57 7.00
CA ASN A 211 -8.53 -4.93 7.04
C ASN A 211 -9.50 -5.70 7.95
N ARG A 212 -9.62 -7.02 7.76
CA ARG A 212 -10.43 -7.91 8.60
C ARG A 212 -9.96 -7.92 10.06
N ASN A 213 -8.65 -7.99 10.29
CA ASN A 213 -8.09 -7.95 11.63
C ASN A 213 -8.39 -6.62 12.34
N MET A 214 -8.27 -5.50 11.63
CA MET A 214 -8.57 -4.19 12.19
C MET A 214 -10.06 -4.04 12.54
N PHE A 215 -10.97 -4.51 11.70
CA PHE A 215 -12.40 -4.56 12.04
C PHE A 215 -12.65 -5.35 13.34
N TYR A 216 -11.99 -6.51 13.49
CA TYR A 216 -12.08 -7.31 14.70
C TYR A 216 -11.50 -6.58 15.93
N GLU A 217 -10.33 -5.96 15.79
CA GLU A 217 -9.70 -5.15 16.85
C GLU A 217 -10.59 -3.98 17.28
N LEU A 218 -11.18 -3.25 16.32
CA LEU A 218 -12.10 -2.14 16.59
C LEU A 218 -13.38 -2.61 17.27
N LYS A 219 -13.94 -3.75 16.85
CA LYS A 219 -15.09 -4.38 17.52
C LYS A 219 -14.77 -4.66 18.98
N LEU A 220 -13.67 -5.37 19.26
CA LEU A 220 -13.26 -5.67 20.63
C LEU A 220 -13.00 -4.40 21.44
N LEU A 221 -12.39 -3.38 20.84
CA LEU A 221 -12.13 -2.11 21.49
C LEU A 221 -13.44 -1.42 21.89
N PHE A 222 -14.43 -1.38 21.00
CA PHE A 222 -15.74 -0.78 21.27
C PHE A 222 -16.52 -1.56 22.32
N GLU A 223 -16.55 -2.90 22.25
CA GLU A 223 -17.19 -3.75 23.25
C GLU A 223 -16.55 -3.60 24.64
N ARG A 224 -15.21 -3.65 24.72
CA ARG A 224 -14.47 -3.45 25.98
C ARG A 224 -14.68 -2.06 26.55
N THR A 225 -14.73 -1.04 25.69
CA THR A 225 -14.99 0.34 26.13
C THR A 225 -16.42 0.50 26.65
N ALA A 226 -17.40 -0.05 25.94
CA ALA A 226 -18.80 -0.06 26.34
C ALA A 226 -19.07 -0.85 27.64
N ALA A 227 -18.21 -1.83 27.96
CA ALA A 227 -18.31 -2.64 29.19
C ALA A 227 -17.75 -1.95 30.44
N LYS A 228 -17.08 -0.79 30.32
CA LYS A 228 -16.53 -0.07 31.49
C LYS A 228 -17.66 0.40 32.42
N PRO A 229 -17.53 0.21 33.74
CA PRO A 229 -18.59 0.55 34.70
C PRO A 229 -18.90 2.06 34.77
N SER A 230 -17.94 2.93 34.44
CA SER A 230 -18.11 4.38 34.42
C SER A 230 -18.67 4.94 33.10
N MET A 231 -19.06 4.08 32.15
CA MET A 231 -19.45 4.52 30.81
C MET A 231 -20.88 5.07 30.79
N PRO A 232 -21.13 6.31 30.32
CA PRO A 232 -22.48 6.83 30.18
C PRO A 232 -23.33 5.99 29.23
N SER A 233 -24.60 5.76 29.59
CA SER A 233 -25.53 4.90 28.82
C SER A 233 -25.65 5.31 27.36
N PHE A 234 -25.65 6.61 27.07
CA PHE A 234 -25.69 7.12 25.69
C PHE A 234 -24.47 6.68 24.86
N VAL A 235 -23.26 6.82 25.41
CA VAL A 235 -22.02 6.43 24.73
C VAL A 235 -21.97 4.92 24.54
N LYS A 236 -22.37 4.15 25.55
CA LYS A 236 -22.49 2.69 25.47
C LYS A 236 -23.41 2.27 24.31
N ASN A 237 -24.59 2.89 24.20
CA ASN A 237 -25.55 2.58 23.15
C ASN A 237 -25.02 2.90 21.74
N ILE A 238 -24.30 4.03 21.59
CA ILE A 238 -23.64 4.37 20.33
C ILE A 238 -22.59 3.32 19.94
N LEU A 239 -21.69 2.98 20.87
CA LEU A 239 -20.61 2.02 20.59
C LEU A 239 -21.17 0.65 20.17
N LEU A 240 -22.14 0.13 20.92
CA LEU A 240 -22.78 -1.14 20.61
C LEU A 240 -23.62 -1.06 19.33
N GLY A 241 -24.23 0.09 19.05
CA GLY A 241 -24.93 0.37 17.80
C GLY A 241 -24.00 0.30 16.59
N ILE A 242 -22.81 0.92 16.67
CA ILE A 242 -21.79 0.85 15.62
C ILE A 242 -21.33 -0.59 15.40
N VAL A 243 -21.07 -1.35 16.48
CA VAL A 243 -20.68 -2.76 16.40
C VAL A 243 -21.78 -3.59 15.72
N SER A 244 -23.04 -3.41 16.12
CA SER A 244 -24.18 -4.12 15.53
C SER A 244 -24.33 -3.79 14.04
N PHE A 245 -24.26 -2.51 13.68
CA PHE A 245 -24.40 -2.05 12.30
C PHE A 245 -23.29 -2.58 11.39
N THR A 246 -22.03 -2.41 11.80
CA THR A 246 -20.88 -2.90 11.02
C THR A 246 -20.86 -4.42 10.90
N THR A 247 -21.25 -5.16 11.95
CA THR A 247 -21.38 -6.62 11.90
C THR A 247 -22.48 -7.07 10.94
N LYS A 248 -23.62 -6.36 10.88
CA LYS A 248 -24.71 -6.66 9.94
C LYS A 248 -24.30 -6.47 8.48
N LEU A 249 -23.41 -5.51 8.21
CA LEU A 249 -22.88 -5.24 6.88
C LEU A 249 -21.68 -6.13 6.51
N ALA A 250 -21.11 -6.87 7.46
CA ALA A 250 -19.97 -7.72 7.18
C ALA A 250 -20.38 -8.85 6.23
N PRO A 251 -19.59 -9.13 5.17
CA PRO A 251 -19.85 -10.27 4.30
C PRO A 251 -19.72 -11.57 5.11
N PRO A 252 -20.48 -12.63 4.75
CA PRO A 252 -20.40 -13.91 5.43
C PRO A 252 -18.96 -14.41 5.41
N GLN A 253 -18.45 -14.77 6.59
CA GLN A 253 -17.13 -15.35 6.70
C GLN A 253 -17.17 -16.72 6.02
N ILE A 254 -16.60 -16.83 4.83
CA ILE A 254 -16.26 -18.14 4.27
C ILE A 254 -15.22 -18.68 5.24
N ALA A 255 -15.64 -19.63 6.10
CA ALA A 255 -14.74 -20.31 7.02
C ALA A 255 -13.53 -20.75 6.21
N GLN A 256 -12.36 -20.18 6.53
CA GLN A 256 -11.09 -20.66 6.00
C GLN A 256 -10.79 -21.99 6.69
N ALA A 257 -11.55 -23.03 6.34
CA ALA A 257 -11.16 -24.39 6.59
C ALA A 257 -9.83 -24.61 5.83
N GLN A 258 -8.83 -25.10 6.57
CA GLN A 258 -7.55 -25.64 6.09
C GLN A 258 -6.53 -24.66 5.51
N GLN A 259 -5.69 -24.11 6.40
CA GLN A 259 -4.25 -23.96 6.12
C GLN A 259 -3.38 -24.06 7.41
N ARG A 260 -3.86 -24.81 8.41
CA ARG A 260 -3.02 -25.37 9.49
C ARG A 260 -2.87 -26.88 9.27
N THR A 261 -2.38 -27.28 8.12
CA THR A 261 -1.78 -28.62 7.94
C THR A 261 -0.91 -28.57 6.70
N GLN A 262 0.37 -28.25 6.91
CA GLN A 262 1.58 -28.83 6.31
C GLN A 262 2.78 -28.00 6.77
#